data_AF-A0A451GEX9-F1
#
_entry.id   AF-A0A451GEX9-F1
#
_cell.length_a   1.000
_cell.length_b   1.000
_cell.length_c   1.000
_cell.angle_alpha   90.00
_cell.angle_beta   90.00
_cell.angle_gamma   90.00
#
_symmetry.space_group_name_H-M   'P 1'
#
loop_
_entity.id
_entity.type
_entity.pdbx_description
1 polymer ?
#
loop_
_entity_poly.entity_id
_entity_poly.type
_entity_poly.pdbx_seq_one_letter_code
_entity_poly.pdbx_strand_id
1 'polypeptide(L)'
;METKAHHIIVGVLTLTLLLGALAFVLWLTKADSERAYKQYDVLFKEPVSGLTIASPVQFNGINVGEVTRLSLDKDDARVVRARIQINAATPVTQATVASLSLLNITGASGIALEQSVAQSPPINNGEGIPEIIAEPSQLTQLRLSTEELFVNVSQMISNANRLFSDTNMQSIESILTNVDTFSTELAQQSSSIASVLDNLQASTKQLNDSLVSLEEEVSKRSEPLFDKADQTLNNLASASAELNQLISQNRGNIDAGMAGIAEVGPTLMELQRTLQHLNAIAAKFEGEQVREYQP
;
A
#
# COMPACT_ATOMS: atom_id res chain seq x y z
N MET A 1 -13.56 23.19 -101.37
CA MET A 1 -13.25 24.03 -100.19
C MET A 1 -13.49 23.19 -98.95
N GLU A 2 -12.83 23.53 -97.82
CA GLU A 2 -13.09 23.04 -96.44
C GLU A 2 -12.23 21.88 -95.87
N THR A 3 -11.03 22.20 -95.37
CA THR A 3 -10.28 21.36 -94.39
C THR A 3 -9.38 22.18 -93.44
N LYS A 4 -9.80 23.37 -92.99
CA LYS A 4 -9.03 24.15 -91.99
C LYS A 4 -9.70 24.29 -90.61
N ALA A 5 -10.95 23.82 -90.45
CA ALA A 5 -11.72 23.99 -89.21
C ALA A 5 -11.43 22.95 -88.11
N HIS A 6 -10.82 21.80 -88.44
CA HIS A 6 -10.65 20.71 -87.48
C HIS A 6 -9.54 20.96 -86.44
N HIS A 7 -8.48 21.68 -86.78
CA HIS A 7 -7.38 21.94 -85.82
C HIS A 7 -7.78 22.90 -84.70
N ILE A 8 -8.71 23.82 -84.96
CA ILE A 8 -9.23 24.76 -83.94
C ILE A 8 -10.05 23.97 -82.91
N ILE A 9 -10.87 23.01 -83.34
CA ILE A 9 -11.67 22.17 -82.44
C ILE A 9 -10.76 21.31 -81.55
N VAL A 10 -9.71 20.72 -82.12
CA VAL A 10 -8.72 19.95 -81.33
C VAL A 10 -8.00 20.84 -80.33
N GLY A 11 -7.60 22.06 -80.72
CA GLY A 11 -6.97 23.02 -79.82
C GLY A 11 -7.87 23.50 -78.68
N VAL A 12 -9.16 23.72 -78.94
CA VAL A 12 -10.13 24.09 -77.91
C VAL A 12 -10.37 22.93 -76.94
N LEU A 13 -10.47 21.70 -77.46
CA LEU A 13 -10.65 20.50 -76.63
C LEU A 13 -9.46 20.27 -75.71
N THR A 14 -8.23 20.36 -76.23
CA THR A 14 -7.02 20.19 -75.42
C THR A 14 -6.89 21.30 -74.38
N LEU A 15 -7.19 22.56 -74.72
CA LEU A 15 -7.17 23.66 -73.77
C LEU A 15 -8.22 23.48 -72.66
N THR A 16 -9.42 23.00 -73.00
CA THR A 16 -10.49 22.71 -72.04
C THR A 16 -10.11 21.58 -71.09
N LEU A 17 -9.49 20.51 -71.61
CA LEU A 17 -8.97 19.42 -70.78
C LEU A 17 -7.86 19.91 -69.85
N LEU A 18 -6.97 20.79 -70.32
CA LEU A 18 -5.89 21.37 -69.52
C LEU A 18 -6.43 22.24 -68.38
N LEU A 19 -7.43 23.09 -68.67
CA LEU A 19 -8.10 23.91 -67.66
C LEU A 19 -8.89 23.04 -66.68
N GLY A 20 -9.57 22.00 -67.16
CA GLY A 20 -10.28 21.04 -66.32
C GLY A 20 -9.33 20.27 -65.39
N ALA A 21 -8.18 19.83 -65.90
CA ALA A 21 -7.14 19.18 -65.09
C ALA A 21 -6.58 20.13 -64.02
N LEU A 22 -6.31 21.39 -64.38
CA LEU A 22 -5.85 22.39 -63.42
C LEU A 22 -6.89 22.66 -62.33
N ALA A 23 -8.17 22.83 -62.71
CA ALA A 23 -9.26 23.00 -61.76
C ALA A 23 -9.43 21.78 -60.85
N PHE A 24 -9.28 20.57 -61.39
CA PHE A 24 -9.35 19.32 -60.62
C PHE A 24 -8.21 19.21 -59.61
N VAL A 25 -6.98 19.56 -59.99
CA VAL A 25 -5.82 19.60 -59.07
C VAL A 25 -6.04 20.63 -57.96
N LEU A 26 -6.48 21.85 -58.31
CA LEU A 26 -6.77 22.89 -57.32
C LEU A 26 -7.89 22.47 -56.35
N TRP A 27 -8.95 21.85 -56.88
CA TRP A 27 -10.05 21.32 -56.08
C TRP A 27 -9.58 20.22 -55.12
N LEU A 28 -8.74 19.29 -55.60
CA LEU A 28 -8.18 18.21 -54.79
C LEU A 28 -7.28 18.76 -53.66
N THR A 29 -6.46 19.78 -53.94
CA THR A 29 -5.61 20.42 -52.91
C THR A 29 -6.42 21.19 -51.86
N LYS A 30 -7.60 21.73 -52.24
CA LYS A 30 -8.48 22.44 -51.29
C LYS A 30 -9.25 21.48 -50.38
N ALA A 31 -9.60 20.29 -50.87
CA ALA A 31 -10.35 19.29 -50.10
C ALA A 31 -9.60 18.80 -48.83
N ASP A 32 -8.27 18.84 -48.83
CA ASP A 32 -7.46 18.51 -47.64
C ASP A 32 -7.43 19.64 -46.59
N SER A 33 -7.68 20.89 -46.99
CA SER A 33 -7.62 22.07 -46.09
C SER A 33 -8.84 22.25 -45.19
N GLU A 34 -9.93 21.49 -45.37
CA GLU A 34 -11.15 21.62 -44.54
C GLU A 34 -11.08 20.85 -43.22
N ARG A 35 -10.10 19.96 -43.03
CA ARG A 35 -9.84 19.38 -41.71
C ARG A 35 -9.02 20.37 -40.90
N ALA A 36 -9.68 21.17 -40.07
CA ALA A 36 -8.99 21.99 -39.09
C ALA A 36 -8.17 21.07 -38.16
N TYR A 37 -6.85 21.18 -38.21
CA TYR A 37 -5.96 20.47 -37.31
C TYR A 37 -5.37 21.42 -36.27
N LYS A 38 -5.14 20.89 -35.07
CA LYS A 38 -4.40 21.57 -34.01
C LYS A 38 -3.06 20.86 -33.80
N GLN A 39 -2.02 21.64 -33.55
CA GLN A 39 -0.69 21.12 -33.25
C GLN A 39 -0.44 21.14 -31.74
N TYR A 40 0.22 20.10 -31.25
CA TYR A 40 0.67 19.98 -29.87
C TYR A 40 2.10 19.43 -29.87
N ASP A 41 2.87 19.78 -28.85
CA ASP A 41 4.19 19.18 -28.60
C ASP A 41 4.06 18.22 -27.40
N VAL A 42 4.48 16.97 -27.57
CA VAL A 42 4.52 15.96 -26.51
C VAL A 42 5.95 15.78 -26.05
N LEU A 43 6.18 15.87 -24.74
CA LEU A 43 7.50 15.77 -24.14
C LEU A 43 7.67 14.42 -23.46
N PHE A 44 8.53 13.57 -24.03
CA PHE A 44 8.88 12.27 -23.48
C PHE A 44 10.18 12.34 -22.68
N LYS A 45 10.15 11.87 -21.44
CA LYS A 45 11.33 11.72 -20.57
C LYS A 45 11.96 10.32 -20.62
N GLU A 46 11.37 9.44 -21.42
CA GLU A 46 11.85 8.08 -21.66
C GLU A 46 12.20 7.88 -23.15
N PRO A 47 13.01 6.86 -23.51
CA PRO A 47 13.33 6.58 -24.89
C PRO A 47 12.08 6.27 -25.73
N VAL A 48 11.87 7.00 -26.82
CA VAL A 48 10.73 6.81 -27.75
C VAL A 48 11.01 5.75 -28.82
N SER A 49 11.47 4.58 -28.41
CA SER A 49 11.80 3.48 -29.32
C SER A 49 10.60 3.09 -30.19
N GLY A 50 10.81 3.04 -31.50
CA GLY A 50 9.77 2.67 -32.46
C GLY A 50 8.84 3.81 -32.90
N LEU A 51 9.00 5.01 -32.33
CA LEU A 51 8.25 6.18 -32.74
C LEU A 51 8.91 6.84 -33.96
N THR A 52 8.13 7.08 -35.02
CA THR A 52 8.61 7.71 -36.25
C THR A 52 7.71 8.86 -36.66
N ILE A 53 8.17 9.66 -37.63
CA ILE A 53 7.29 10.61 -38.33
C ILE A 53 6.18 9.78 -39.01
N ALA A 54 4.95 10.31 -39.03
CA ALA A 54 3.72 9.66 -39.43
C ALA A 54 3.25 8.50 -38.52
N SER A 55 3.87 8.30 -37.35
CA SER A 55 3.29 7.40 -36.34
C SER A 55 1.90 7.91 -35.94
N PRO A 56 0.90 7.01 -35.77
CA PRO A 56 -0.45 7.40 -35.41
C PRO A 56 -0.52 7.94 -33.98
N VAL A 57 -1.40 8.92 -33.80
CA VAL A 57 -1.78 9.46 -32.50
C VAL A 57 -3.20 9.03 -32.22
N GLN A 58 -3.38 8.29 -31.14
CA GLN A 58 -4.66 7.73 -30.76
C GLN A 58 -5.18 8.44 -29.52
N PHE A 59 -6.47 8.77 -29.48
CA PHE A 59 -7.15 9.26 -28.28
C PHE A 59 -8.11 8.17 -27.81
N ASN A 60 -7.89 7.62 -26.61
CA ASN A 60 -8.65 6.47 -26.10
C ASN A 60 -8.78 5.32 -27.14
N GLY A 61 -7.70 5.03 -27.87
CA GLY A 61 -7.65 3.98 -28.91
C GLY A 61 -8.22 4.34 -30.28
N ILE A 62 -8.72 5.57 -30.49
CA ILE A 62 -9.21 6.04 -31.79
C ILE A 62 -8.13 6.88 -32.46
N ASN A 63 -7.79 6.59 -33.73
CA ASN A 63 -6.84 7.40 -34.47
C ASN A 63 -7.39 8.82 -34.70
N VAL A 64 -6.70 9.82 -34.15
CA VAL A 64 -7.10 11.23 -34.20
C VAL A 64 -6.08 12.12 -34.90
N GLY A 65 -4.91 11.59 -35.25
CA GLY A 65 -3.82 12.38 -35.77
C GLY A 65 -2.54 11.61 -36.02
N GLU A 66 -1.44 12.34 -36.22
CA GLU A 66 -0.14 11.76 -36.51
C GLU A 66 1.02 12.61 -35.97
N VAL A 67 2.18 11.99 -35.82
CA VAL A 67 3.44 12.65 -35.50
C VAL A 67 4.00 13.34 -36.74
N THR A 68 4.18 14.65 -36.69
CA THR A 68 4.71 15.45 -37.82
C THR A 68 6.19 15.76 -37.67
N ARG A 69 6.74 15.75 -36.45
CA ARG A 69 8.17 16.01 -36.20
C ARG A 69 8.64 15.32 -34.93
N LEU A 70 9.89 14.86 -34.95
CA LEU A 70 10.63 14.41 -33.76
C LEU A 70 11.91 15.24 -33.64
N SER A 71 12.18 15.73 -32.44
CA SER A 71 13.38 16.51 -32.12
C SER A 71 13.78 16.28 -30.67
N LEU A 72 15.06 16.41 -30.36
CA LEU A 72 15.51 16.53 -28.97
C LEU A 72 15.16 17.92 -28.45
N ASP A 73 14.83 18.02 -27.17
CA ASP A 73 14.60 19.30 -26.53
C ASP A 73 15.90 20.13 -26.50
N LYS A 74 15.76 21.45 -26.57
CA LYS A 74 16.92 22.37 -26.65
C LYS A 74 17.62 22.51 -25.31
N ASP A 75 16.88 22.36 -24.21
CA ASP A 75 17.38 22.60 -22.86
C ASP A 75 17.86 21.28 -22.20
N ASP A 76 17.23 20.15 -22.53
CA ASP A 76 17.65 18.82 -22.07
C ASP A 76 17.59 17.78 -23.20
N ALA A 77 18.77 17.34 -23.67
CA ALA A 77 18.89 16.34 -24.74
C ALA A 77 18.34 14.95 -24.36
N ARG A 78 18.01 14.70 -23.09
CA ARG A 78 17.33 13.47 -22.63
C ARG A 78 15.83 13.50 -22.89
N VAL A 79 15.26 14.67 -23.16
CA VAL A 79 13.84 14.86 -23.44
C VAL A 79 13.62 14.84 -24.94
N VAL A 80 12.70 14.00 -25.40
CA VAL A 80 12.29 13.95 -26.80
C VAL A 80 10.98 14.72 -26.97
N ARG A 81 11.01 15.70 -27.87
CA ARG A 81 9.86 16.51 -28.27
C ARG A 81 9.26 15.96 -29.56
N ALA A 82 8.05 15.43 -29.46
CA ALA A 82 7.26 14.96 -30.60
C ALA A 82 6.17 15.96 -30.93
N ARG A 83 6.22 16.58 -32.12
CA ARG A 83 5.12 17.40 -32.60
C ARG A 83 4.06 16.53 -33.21
N ILE A 84 2.83 16.67 -32.73
CA ILE A 84 1.67 15.96 -33.24
C ILE A 84 0.67 16.91 -33.86
N GLN A 85 -0.02 16.42 -34.87
CA GLN A 85 -1.13 17.10 -35.53
C GLN A 85 -2.40 16.29 -35.31
N ILE A 86 -3.37 16.87 -34.60
CA ILE A 86 -4.61 16.21 -34.19
C ILE A 86 -5.79 16.94 -34.80
N ASN A 87 -6.86 16.22 -35.15
CA ASN A 87 -8.13 16.81 -35.53
C ASN A 87 -8.63 17.83 -34.47
N ALA A 88 -9.06 19.02 -34.90
CA ALA A 88 -9.55 20.06 -33.99
C ALA A 88 -10.79 19.67 -33.17
N ALA A 89 -11.53 18.65 -33.61
CA ALA A 89 -12.68 18.08 -32.91
C ALA A 89 -12.28 17.21 -31.70
N THR A 90 -11.02 16.82 -31.57
CA THR A 90 -10.56 15.98 -30.45
C THR A 90 -10.49 16.81 -29.15
N PRO A 91 -11.14 16.36 -28.07
CA PRO A 91 -11.20 17.10 -26.80
C PRO A 91 -9.90 16.92 -25.99
N VAL A 92 -8.84 17.62 -26.39
CA VAL A 92 -7.58 17.68 -25.64
C VAL A 92 -7.69 18.74 -24.53
N THR A 93 -7.44 18.34 -23.29
CA THR A 93 -7.55 19.18 -22.09
C THR A 93 -6.24 19.20 -21.31
N GLN A 94 -6.14 20.04 -20.27
CA GLN A 94 -4.99 20.04 -19.36
C GLN A 94 -4.79 18.71 -18.61
N ALA A 95 -5.83 17.89 -18.50
CA ALA A 95 -5.77 16.56 -17.89
C ALA A 95 -5.57 15.44 -18.93
N THR A 96 -5.26 15.78 -20.18
CA THR A 96 -4.87 14.80 -21.18
C THR A 96 -3.43 14.37 -20.93
N VAL A 97 -3.25 13.07 -20.70
CA VAL A 97 -1.96 12.44 -20.50
C VAL A 97 -1.55 11.77 -21.81
N ALA A 98 -0.30 11.93 -22.20
CA ALA A 98 0.28 11.20 -23.33
C ALA A 98 1.11 10.02 -22.82
N SER A 99 1.08 8.90 -23.53
CA SER A 99 1.95 7.75 -23.27
C SER A 99 2.40 7.12 -24.59
N LEU A 100 3.53 6.40 -24.55
CA LEU A 100 3.98 5.62 -25.69
C LEU A 100 3.16 4.33 -25.77
N SER A 101 2.56 4.05 -26.92
CA SER A 101 1.73 2.86 -27.15
C SER A 101 2.34 1.98 -28.24
N LEU A 102 2.45 0.69 -27.97
CA LEU A 102 2.99 -0.28 -28.93
C LEU A 102 1.89 -0.68 -29.92
N LEU A 103 2.11 -0.40 -31.21
CA LEU A 103 1.15 -0.69 -32.26
C LEU A 103 1.24 -2.14 -32.74
N ASN A 104 2.42 -2.74 -32.66
CA ASN A 104 2.66 -4.11 -33.10
C ASN A 104 3.83 -4.77 -32.38
N ILE A 105 3.86 -6.10 -32.44
CA ILE A 105 4.94 -6.91 -31.85
C ILE A 105 6.31 -6.69 -32.51
N THR A 106 6.35 -6.03 -33.68
CA THR A 106 7.59 -5.71 -34.40
C THR A 106 8.27 -4.44 -33.89
N GLY A 107 7.71 -3.78 -32.88
CA GLY A 107 8.33 -2.62 -32.23
C GLY A 107 7.95 -1.26 -32.82
N ALA A 108 6.91 -1.18 -33.66
CA ALA A 108 6.39 0.13 -34.08
C ALA A 108 5.52 0.71 -32.97
N SER A 109 5.76 2.00 -32.68
CA SER A 109 5.10 2.70 -31.58
C SER A 109 4.32 3.91 -32.12
N GLY A 110 3.24 4.23 -31.43
CA GLY A 110 2.44 5.43 -31.60
C GLY A 110 2.31 6.18 -30.28
N ILE A 111 1.58 7.30 -30.33
CA ILE A 111 1.28 8.08 -29.13
C ILE A 111 -0.16 7.80 -28.74
N ALA A 112 -0.40 7.36 -27.52
CA ALA A 112 -1.72 7.29 -26.93
C ALA A 112 -1.97 8.53 -26.09
N LEU A 113 -3.15 9.12 -26.25
CA LEU A 113 -3.68 10.22 -25.47
C LEU A 113 -4.86 9.68 -24.68
N GLU A 114 -4.80 9.84 -23.37
CA GLU A 114 -5.84 9.42 -22.45
C GLU A 114 -6.31 10.62 -21.64
N GLN A 115 -7.61 10.70 -21.38
CA GLN A 115 -8.16 11.77 -20.56
C GLN A 115 -8.36 11.25 -19.14
N SER A 116 -7.54 11.73 -18.21
CA SER A 116 -7.62 11.30 -16.81
C SER A 116 -8.85 11.88 -16.09
N VAL A 117 -9.34 13.07 -16.49
CA VAL A 117 -10.48 13.74 -15.87
C VAL A 117 -11.44 14.32 -16.92
N ALA A 118 -12.72 13.98 -16.83
CA ALA A 118 -13.76 14.35 -17.81
C ALA A 118 -14.03 15.86 -17.92
N GLN A 119 -13.74 16.64 -16.87
CA GLN A 119 -13.93 18.10 -16.86
C GLN A 119 -12.63 18.78 -16.51
N SER A 120 -11.86 19.15 -17.53
CA SER A 120 -10.66 19.97 -17.38
C SER A 120 -10.66 21.06 -18.45
N PRO A 121 -10.13 22.26 -18.15
CA PRO A 121 -10.05 23.32 -19.13
C PRO A 121 -9.30 22.85 -20.39
N PRO A 122 -9.68 23.33 -21.59
CA PRO A 122 -8.92 23.07 -22.79
C PRO A 122 -7.48 23.55 -22.61
N ILE A 123 -6.51 22.78 -23.11
CA ILE A 123 -5.12 23.20 -23.04
C ILE A 123 -4.95 24.43 -23.94
N ASN A 124 -4.55 25.55 -23.35
CA ASN A 124 -4.33 26.80 -24.06
C ASN A 124 -2.99 27.39 -23.62
N ASN A 125 -2.04 27.44 -24.53
CA ASN A 125 -0.73 28.05 -24.32
C ASN A 125 -0.65 29.41 -25.04
N GLY A 126 -1.64 30.29 -24.93
CA GLY A 126 -1.53 31.69 -25.39
C GLY A 126 -0.98 31.82 -26.83
N GLU A 127 0.27 32.29 -26.97
CA GLU A 127 0.98 32.51 -28.25
C GLU A 127 1.85 31.31 -28.73
N GLY A 128 1.91 30.20 -27.99
CA GLY A 128 2.76 29.04 -28.27
C GLY A 128 2.00 27.74 -28.56
N ILE A 129 2.72 26.72 -29.04
CA ILE A 129 2.17 25.38 -29.23
C ILE A 129 1.96 24.73 -27.85
N PRO A 130 0.76 24.21 -27.52
CA PRO A 130 0.53 23.61 -26.21
C PRO A 130 1.34 22.35 -26.00
N GLU A 131 1.87 22.20 -24.78
CA GLU A 131 2.77 21.11 -24.41
C GLU A 131 2.04 20.07 -23.55
N ILE A 132 2.19 18.79 -23.89
CA ILE A 132 1.65 17.66 -23.13
C ILE A 132 2.85 16.88 -22.57
N ILE A 133 2.89 16.68 -21.25
CA ILE A 133 3.93 15.88 -20.62
C ILE A 133 3.53 14.42 -20.75
N ALA A 134 4.43 13.59 -21.30
CA ALA A 134 4.19 12.17 -21.40
C ALA A 134 4.50 11.45 -20.08
N GLU A 135 3.62 10.53 -19.70
CA GLU A 135 3.83 9.59 -18.61
C GLU A 135 4.49 8.30 -19.11
N PRO A 136 5.21 7.58 -18.23
CA PRO A 136 5.81 6.30 -18.59
C PRO A 136 4.78 5.32 -19.13
N SER A 137 5.14 4.59 -20.19
CA SER A 137 4.26 3.55 -20.75
C SER A 137 3.84 2.51 -19.70
N GLN A 138 2.66 1.90 -19.85
CA GLN A 138 2.16 0.87 -18.91
C GLN A 138 3.14 -0.30 -18.76
N LEU A 139 3.86 -0.66 -19.83
CA LEU A 139 4.91 -1.68 -19.79
C LEU A 139 6.13 -1.22 -18.97
N THR A 140 6.54 0.03 -19.12
CA THR A 140 7.59 0.64 -18.29
C THR A 140 7.17 0.61 -16.82
N GLN A 141 5.92 0.99 -16.52
CA GLN A 141 5.38 0.98 -15.16
C GLN A 141 5.37 -0.44 -14.58
N LEU A 142 4.95 -1.46 -15.34
CA LEU A 142 4.98 -2.85 -14.89
C LEU A 142 6.41 -3.29 -14.52
N ARG A 143 7.41 -2.95 -15.34
CA ARG A 143 8.82 -3.29 -15.06
C ARG A 143 9.28 -2.63 -13.76
N LEU A 144 8.99 -1.34 -13.56
CA LEU A 144 9.33 -0.62 -12.34
C LEU A 144 8.66 -1.25 -11.11
N SER A 145 7.36 -1.57 -11.20
CA SER A 145 6.63 -2.26 -10.14
C SER A 145 7.23 -3.63 -9.82
N THR A 146 7.68 -4.40 -10.82
CA THR A 146 8.32 -5.71 -10.57
C THR A 146 9.64 -5.59 -9.82
N GLU A 147 10.48 -4.59 -10.14
CA GLU A 147 11.73 -4.34 -9.43
C GLU A 147 11.47 -4.01 -7.95
N GLU A 148 10.47 -3.17 -7.68
CA GLU A 148 10.04 -2.84 -6.32
C GLU A 148 9.51 -4.07 -5.56
N LEU A 149 8.74 -4.93 -6.22
CA LEU A 149 8.28 -6.19 -5.64
C LEU A 149 9.45 -7.10 -5.24
N PHE A 150 10.49 -7.22 -6.08
CA PHE A 150 11.67 -8.02 -5.75
C PHE A 150 12.42 -7.50 -4.52
N VAL A 151 12.54 -6.17 -4.39
CA VAL A 151 13.15 -5.53 -3.22
C VAL A 151 12.34 -5.84 -1.96
N ASN A 152 11.01 -5.67 -2.02
CA ASN A 152 10.13 -5.93 -0.89
C ASN A 152 10.14 -7.40 -0.45
N VAL A 153 10.13 -8.34 -1.41
CA VAL A 153 10.22 -9.79 -1.13
C VAL A 153 11.57 -10.14 -0.51
N SER A 154 12.68 -9.60 -1.03
CA SER A 154 14.01 -9.79 -0.45
C SER A 154 14.07 -9.32 1.01
N GLN A 155 13.48 -8.16 1.29
CA GLN A 155 13.44 -7.60 2.63
C GLN A 155 12.56 -8.42 3.58
N MET A 156 11.43 -8.96 3.09
CA MET A 156 10.58 -9.89 3.85
C MET A 156 11.34 -11.18 4.20
N ILE A 157 12.04 -11.77 3.23
CA ILE A 157 12.87 -12.96 3.45
C ILE A 157 13.98 -12.67 4.48
N SER A 158 14.64 -11.51 4.37
CA SER A 158 15.67 -11.12 5.33
C SER A 158 15.12 -10.94 6.75
N ASN A 159 13.93 -10.38 6.89
CA ASN A 159 13.28 -10.22 8.20
C ASN A 159 12.83 -11.56 8.77
N ALA A 160 12.29 -12.46 7.94
CA ALA A 160 11.96 -13.82 8.33
C ALA A 160 13.22 -14.57 8.80
N ASN A 161 14.32 -14.51 8.04
CA ASN A 161 15.59 -15.12 8.43
C ASN A 161 16.15 -14.56 9.74
N ARG A 162 15.93 -13.27 10.04
CA ARG A 162 16.29 -12.70 11.35
C ARG A 162 15.44 -13.29 12.47
N LEU A 163 14.13 -13.43 12.27
CA LEU A 163 13.25 -14.08 13.26
C LEU A 163 13.62 -15.55 13.49
N PHE A 164 13.99 -16.27 12.43
CA PHE A 164 14.45 -17.66 12.48
C PHE A 164 15.96 -17.81 12.72
N SER A 165 16.65 -16.77 13.16
CA SER A 165 18.07 -16.89 13.51
C SER A 165 18.25 -17.78 14.74
N ASP A 166 19.38 -18.49 14.81
CA ASP A 166 19.71 -19.40 15.92
C ASP A 166 19.57 -18.70 17.29
N THR A 167 19.97 -17.42 17.38
CA THR A 167 19.85 -16.61 18.59
C THR A 167 18.40 -16.37 19.01
N ASN A 168 17.52 -16.09 18.03
CA ASN A 168 16.10 -15.86 18.31
C ASN A 168 15.37 -17.17 18.63
N MET A 169 15.71 -18.27 17.94
CA MET A 169 15.18 -19.60 18.29
C MET A 169 15.56 -20.01 19.70
N GLN A 170 16.83 -19.81 20.12
CA GLN A 170 17.27 -20.07 21.49
C GLN A 170 16.54 -19.21 22.52
N SER A 171 16.26 -17.95 22.18
CA SER A 171 15.52 -17.05 23.07
C SER A 171 14.05 -17.48 23.22
N ILE A 172 13.40 -17.86 22.12
CA ILE A 172 12.03 -18.39 22.12
C ILE A 172 11.97 -19.71 22.90
N GLU A 173 12.91 -20.62 22.68
CA GLU A 173 13.02 -21.88 23.41
C GLU A 173 13.17 -21.63 24.91
N SER A 174 14.07 -20.72 25.30
CA SER A 174 14.29 -20.35 26.70
C SER A 174 13.03 -19.77 27.35
N ILE A 175 12.29 -18.90 26.64
CA ILE A 175 11.02 -18.35 27.13
C ILE A 175 9.99 -19.46 27.32
N LEU A 176 9.83 -20.35 26.34
CA LEU A 176 8.87 -21.46 26.42
C LEU A 176 9.21 -22.41 27.58
N THR A 177 10.49 -22.74 27.77
CA THR A 177 10.94 -23.57 28.91
C THR A 177 10.69 -22.89 30.25
N ASN A 178 10.96 -21.58 30.36
CA ASN A 178 10.73 -20.83 31.60
C ASN A 178 9.23 -20.72 31.93
N VAL A 179 8.39 -20.50 30.91
CA VAL A 179 6.92 -20.45 31.08
C VAL A 179 6.37 -21.81 31.51
N ASP A 180 6.85 -22.90 30.91
CA ASP A 180 6.44 -24.26 31.29
C ASP A 180 6.86 -24.61 32.73
N THR A 181 8.11 -24.27 33.09
CA THR A 181 8.63 -24.46 34.44
C THR A 181 7.83 -23.66 35.46
N PHE A 182 7.64 -22.36 35.22
CA PHE A 182 6.84 -21.49 36.10
C PHE A 182 5.40 -21.98 36.23
N SER A 183 4.76 -22.39 35.12
CA SER A 183 3.38 -22.90 35.14
C SER A 183 3.27 -24.20 35.94
N THR A 184 4.27 -25.07 35.82
CA THR A 184 4.33 -26.34 36.55
C THR A 184 4.57 -26.13 38.04
N GLU A 185 5.49 -25.24 38.42
CA GLU A 185 5.75 -24.88 39.82
C GLU A 185 4.53 -24.21 40.45
N LEU A 186 3.89 -23.28 39.73
CA LEU A 186 2.66 -22.62 40.18
C LEU A 186 1.51 -23.62 40.36
N ALA A 187 1.34 -24.56 39.42
CA ALA A 187 0.34 -25.62 39.53
C ALA A 187 0.61 -26.51 40.76
N GLN A 188 1.87 -26.85 41.04
CA GLN A 188 2.26 -27.64 42.21
C GLN A 188 2.09 -26.89 43.53
N GLN A 189 2.40 -25.59 43.59
CA GLN A 189 2.22 -24.76 44.78
C GLN A 189 0.77 -24.29 45.01
N SER A 190 -0.12 -24.39 44.02
CA SER A 190 -1.52 -23.92 44.11
C SER A 190 -2.29 -24.53 45.29
N SER A 191 -2.05 -25.81 45.59
CA SER A 191 -2.70 -26.50 46.72
C SER A 191 -2.15 -26.03 48.07
N SER A 192 -0.84 -25.75 48.16
CA SER A 192 -0.21 -25.23 49.36
C SER A 192 -0.65 -23.80 49.65
N ILE A 193 -0.76 -22.96 48.61
CA ILE A 193 -1.29 -21.59 48.72
C ILE A 193 -2.75 -21.62 49.18
N ALA A 194 -3.59 -22.49 48.59
CA ALA A 194 -4.97 -22.67 49.01
C ALA A 194 -5.07 -23.11 50.48
N SER A 195 -4.24 -24.07 50.92
CA SER A 195 -4.22 -24.56 52.29
C SER A 195 -3.84 -23.45 53.30
N VAL A 196 -2.89 -22.59 52.94
CA VAL A 196 -2.47 -21.45 53.78
C VAL A 196 -3.58 -20.41 53.88
N LEU A 197 -4.28 -20.11 52.78
CA LEU A 197 -5.42 -19.19 52.77
C LEU A 197 -6.58 -19.73 53.60
N ASP A 198 -6.88 -21.03 53.50
CA ASP A 198 -7.91 -21.70 54.31
C ASP A 198 -7.57 -21.64 55.80
N ASN A 199 -6.32 -21.93 56.18
CA ASN A 199 -5.85 -21.84 57.57
C ASN A 199 -5.92 -20.40 58.11
N LEU A 200 -5.62 -19.40 57.27
CA LEU A 200 -5.69 -17.99 57.64
C LEU A 200 -7.14 -17.53 57.79
N GLN A 201 -8.05 -17.98 56.92
CA GLN A 201 -9.47 -17.70 57.03
C GLN A 201 -10.08 -18.34 58.28
N ALA A 202 -9.74 -19.60 58.56
CA ALA A 202 -10.16 -20.30 59.78
C ALA A 202 -9.65 -19.60 61.04
N SER A 203 -8.37 -19.19 61.06
CA SER A 203 -7.78 -18.46 62.18
C SER A 203 -8.42 -17.09 62.39
N THR A 204 -8.70 -16.36 61.31
CA THR A 204 -9.37 -15.05 61.37
C THR A 204 -10.81 -15.18 61.87
N LYS A 205 -11.53 -16.22 61.44
CA LYS A 205 -12.87 -16.53 61.94
C LYS A 205 -12.84 -16.86 63.43
N GLN A 206 -11.90 -17.72 63.85
CA GLN A 206 -11.73 -18.08 65.25
C GLN A 206 -11.35 -16.88 66.13
N LEU A 207 -10.55 -15.95 65.61
CA LEU A 207 -10.27 -14.68 66.27
C LEU A 207 -11.54 -13.82 66.43
N ASN A 208 -12.32 -13.65 65.37
CA ASN A 208 -13.58 -12.90 65.45
C ASN A 208 -14.56 -13.53 66.43
N ASP A 209 -14.74 -14.85 66.37
CA ASP A 209 -15.62 -15.59 67.28
C ASP A 209 -15.12 -15.46 68.74
N SER A 210 -13.80 -15.47 68.95
CA SER A 210 -13.21 -15.26 70.28
C SER A 210 -13.39 -13.83 70.77
N LEU A 211 -13.28 -12.82 69.90
CA LEU A 211 -13.50 -11.41 70.24
C LEU A 211 -14.96 -11.11 70.57
N VAL A 212 -15.91 -11.68 69.81
CA VAL A 212 -17.35 -11.61 70.10
C VAL A 212 -17.66 -12.29 71.44
N SER A 213 -17.07 -13.46 71.69
CA SER A 213 -17.20 -14.16 72.98
C SER A 213 -16.56 -13.37 74.13
N LEU A 214 -15.52 -12.58 73.85
CA LEU A 214 -14.86 -11.70 74.82
C LEU A 214 -15.77 -10.52 75.21
N GLU A 215 -16.46 -9.93 74.25
CA GLU A 215 -17.45 -8.86 74.45
C GLU A 215 -18.64 -9.36 75.28
N GLU A 216 -19.03 -10.63 75.11
CA GLU A 216 -20.13 -11.26 75.84
C GLU A 216 -19.72 -11.71 77.27
N GLU A 217 -18.50 -12.21 77.46
CA GLU A 217 -18.11 -12.93 78.69
C GLU A 217 -17.16 -12.17 79.65
N VAL A 218 -16.68 -10.98 79.27
CA VAL A 218 -16.08 -10.01 80.23
C VAL A 218 -17.06 -9.60 81.34
N SER A 219 -18.36 -9.90 81.18
CA SER A 219 -19.40 -9.74 82.19
C SER A 219 -19.40 -10.83 83.27
N LYS A 220 -18.76 -12.00 83.08
CA LYS A 220 -18.73 -13.11 84.05
C LYS A 220 -17.38 -13.82 84.10
N ARG A 221 -16.53 -13.33 85.01
CA ARG A 221 -15.31 -13.93 85.58
C ARG A 221 -15.19 -15.46 85.44
N SER A 222 -14.27 -15.97 84.60
CA SER A 222 -13.56 -17.26 84.83
C SER A 222 -12.33 -17.44 83.92
N GLU A 223 -11.41 -18.29 84.38
CA GLU A 223 -10.03 -18.54 83.92
C GLU A 223 -9.76 -19.20 82.54
N PRO A 224 -10.69 -19.80 81.75
CA PRO A 224 -10.32 -20.47 80.49
C PRO A 224 -10.01 -19.53 79.30
N LEU A 225 -10.00 -18.20 79.52
CA LEU A 225 -9.84 -17.19 78.48
C LEU A 225 -8.40 -17.06 77.95
N PHE A 226 -7.39 -17.25 78.80
CA PHE A 226 -5.99 -17.09 78.40
C PHE A 226 -5.50 -18.24 77.50
N ASP A 227 -5.92 -19.47 77.77
CA ASP A 227 -5.47 -20.65 77.01
C ASP A 227 -5.93 -20.62 75.54
N LYS A 228 -7.19 -20.20 75.28
CA LYS A 228 -7.72 -20.10 73.90
C LYS A 228 -7.13 -18.92 73.13
N ALA A 229 -6.87 -17.80 73.81
CA ALA A 229 -6.21 -16.64 73.22
C ALA A 229 -4.75 -16.98 72.86
N ASP A 230 -4.02 -17.63 73.77
CA ASP A 230 -2.64 -18.08 73.53
C ASP A 230 -2.57 -19.10 72.40
N GLN A 231 -3.49 -20.06 72.35
CA GLN A 231 -3.53 -21.04 71.27
C GLN A 231 -3.78 -20.38 69.90
N THR A 232 -4.64 -19.36 69.85
CA THR A 232 -4.94 -18.62 68.62
C THR A 232 -3.78 -17.72 68.19
N LEU A 233 -3.12 -17.05 69.15
CA LEU A 233 -1.91 -16.26 68.90
C LEU A 233 -0.76 -17.14 68.39
N ASN A 234 -0.59 -18.33 68.95
CA ASN A 234 0.41 -19.30 68.49
C ASN A 234 0.11 -19.85 67.09
N ASN A 235 -1.16 -20.13 66.78
CA ASN A 235 -1.57 -20.54 65.43
C ASN A 235 -1.35 -19.41 64.42
N LEU A 236 -1.66 -18.16 64.77
CA LEU A 236 -1.42 -16.99 63.92
C LEU A 236 0.09 -16.74 63.72
N ALA A 237 0.89 -16.88 64.78
CA ALA A 237 2.34 -16.77 64.69
C ALA A 237 2.93 -17.86 63.79
N SER A 238 2.41 -19.08 63.87
CA SER A 238 2.85 -20.22 63.04
C SER A 238 2.46 -20.02 61.57
N ALA A 239 1.21 -19.63 61.30
CA ALA A 239 0.75 -19.31 59.95
C ALA A 239 1.51 -18.14 59.33
N SER A 240 1.82 -17.11 60.12
CA SER A 240 2.64 -15.96 59.70
C SER A 240 4.08 -16.37 59.38
N ALA A 241 4.67 -17.27 60.17
CA ALA A 241 5.99 -17.82 59.91
C ALA A 241 6.01 -18.67 58.61
N GLU A 242 4.99 -19.51 58.40
CA GLU A 242 4.83 -20.30 57.17
C GLU A 242 4.64 -19.41 55.94
N LEU A 243 3.85 -18.34 56.05
CA LEU A 243 3.69 -17.34 55.00
C LEU A 243 5.01 -16.63 54.66
N ASN A 244 5.75 -16.18 55.68
CA ASN A 244 7.06 -15.55 55.48
C ASN A 244 8.04 -16.51 54.82
N GLN A 245 8.01 -17.80 55.19
CA GLN A 245 8.86 -18.81 54.59
C GLN A 245 8.48 -19.09 53.13
N LEU A 246 7.19 -19.18 52.81
CA LEU A 246 6.70 -19.32 51.42
C LEU A 246 7.09 -18.12 50.56
N ILE A 247 6.92 -16.89 51.08
CA ILE A 247 7.31 -15.67 50.36
C ILE A 247 8.83 -15.61 50.18
N SER A 248 9.62 -16.03 51.18
CA SER A 248 11.07 -16.06 51.08
C SER A 248 11.59 -17.14 50.11
N GLN A 249 10.95 -18.31 50.07
CA GLN A 249 11.33 -19.41 49.19
C GLN A 249 10.94 -19.16 47.74
N ASN A 250 9.84 -18.45 47.51
CA ASN A 250 9.31 -18.17 46.17
C ASN A 250 9.65 -16.77 45.66
N ARG A 251 10.47 -15.99 46.37
CA ARG A 251 10.82 -14.60 46.00
C ARG A 251 11.37 -14.50 44.57
N GLY A 252 12.26 -15.40 44.19
CA GLY A 252 12.81 -15.46 42.83
C GLY A 252 11.75 -15.77 41.76
N ASN A 253 10.79 -16.64 42.08
CA ASN A 253 9.68 -17.00 41.18
C ASN A 253 8.64 -15.88 41.08
N ILE A 254 8.40 -15.15 42.17
CA ILE A 254 7.53 -13.97 42.20
C ILE A 254 8.17 -12.84 41.40
N ASP A 255 9.47 -12.60 41.55
CA ASP A 255 10.21 -11.60 40.77
C ASP A 255 10.25 -11.96 39.28
N ALA A 256 10.46 -13.24 38.94
CA ALA A 256 10.40 -13.74 37.57
C ALA A 256 8.98 -13.65 36.96
N GLY A 257 7.95 -13.98 37.74
CA GLY A 257 6.55 -13.84 37.33
C GLY A 257 6.15 -12.38 37.11
N MET A 258 6.59 -11.47 37.98
CA MET A 258 6.37 -10.03 37.80
C MET A 258 7.12 -9.47 36.59
N ALA A 259 8.35 -9.93 36.34
CA ALA A 259 9.11 -9.58 35.14
C ALA A 259 8.41 -10.08 33.87
N GLY A 260 7.94 -11.33 33.86
CA GLY A 260 7.16 -11.90 32.75
C GLY A 260 5.86 -11.13 32.50
N ILE A 261 5.12 -10.76 33.54
CA ILE A 261 3.91 -9.92 33.42
C ILE A 261 4.24 -8.52 32.90
N ALA A 262 5.36 -7.92 33.33
CA ALA A 262 5.83 -6.65 32.82
C ALA A 262 6.22 -6.73 31.33
N GLU A 263 6.62 -7.91 30.85
CA GLU A 263 7.02 -8.18 29.46
C GLU A 263 5.82 -8.56 28.55
N VAL A 264 4.71 -9.03 29.14
CA VAL A 264 3.43 -9.28 28.44
C VAL A 264 2.81 -7.98 27.88
N GLY A 265 2.94 -6.86 28.59
CA GLY A 265 2.41 -5.57 28.12
C GLY A 265 3.02 -5.12 26.77
N PRO A 266 4.37 -5.00 26.68
CA PRO A 266 5.07 -4.67 25.44
C PRO A 266 4.84 -5.67 24.31
N THR A 267 4.84 -6.99 24.60
CA THR A 267 4.63 -8.02 23.57
C THR A 267 3.20 -8.01 23.00
N LEU A 268 2.18 -7.73 23.81
CA LEU A 268 0.81 -7.53 23.32
C LEU A 268 0.68 -6.27 22.45
N MET A 269 1.37 -5.17 22.78
CA MET A 269 1.42 -3.99 21.93
C MET A 269 2.11 -4.26 20.58
N GLU A 270 3.18 -5.05 20.58
CA GLU A 270 3.90 -5.43 19.37
C GLU A 270 3.08 -6.38 18.49
N LEU A 271 2.34 -7.32 19.09
CA LEU A 271 1.40 -8.19 18.38
C LEU A 271 0.26 -7.37 17.75
N GLN A 272 -0.27 -6.39 18.49
CA GLN A 272 -1.30 -5.49 17.98
C GLN A 272 -0.80 -4.64 16.80
N ARG A 273 0.43 -4.12 16.87
CA ARG A 273 1.07 -3.43 15.73
C ARG A 273 1.23 -4.36 14.53
N THR A 274 1.71 -5.58 14.76
CA THR A 274 1.92 -6.56 13.69
C THR A 274 0.61 -6.89 12.97
N LEU A 275 -0.47 -7.08 13.72
CA LEU A 275 -1.82 -7.31 13.17
C LEU A 275 -2.36 -6.09 12.41
N GLN A 276 -2.09 -4.87 12.87
CA GLN A 276 -2.44 -3.64 12.14
C GLN A 276 -1.69 -3.55 10.80
N HIS A 277 -0.41 -3.89 10.77
CA HIS A 277 0.39 -3.93 9.55
C HIS A 277 -0.12 -5.01 8.57
N LEU A 278 -0.49 -6.19 9.06
CA LEU A 278 -1.08 -7.24 8.22
C LEU A 278 -2.43 -6.82 7.64
N ASN A 279 -3.29 -6.18 8.42
CA ASN A 279 -4.56 -5.65 7.92
C ASN A 279 -4.37 -4.52 6.90
N ALA A 280 -3.37 -3.66 7.07
CA ALA A 280 -3.07 -2.61 6.09
C ALA A 280 -2.61 -3.19 4.75
N ILE A 281 -1.84 -4.29 4.76
CA ILE A 281 -1.43 -5.01 3.55
C ILE A 281 -2.64 -5.69 2.91
N ALA A 282 -3.45 -6.41 3.68
CA ALA A 282 -4.65 -7.07 3.18
C ALA A 282 -5.64 -6.08 2.55
N ALA A 283 -5.87 -4.93 3.20
CA ALA A 283 -6.73 -3.87 2.66
C ALA A 283 -6.20 -3.25 1.36
N LYS A 284 -4.88 -3.23 1.16
CA LYS A 284 -4.27 -2.75 -0.09
C LYS A 284 -4.52 -3.72 -1.24
N PHE A 285 -4.50 -5.03 -0.98
CA PHE A 285 -4.88 -6.06 -1.95
C PHE A 285 -6.39 -6.05 -2.25
N GLU A 286 -7.25 -5.84 -1.25
CA GLU A 286 -8.70 -5.75 -1.44
C GLU A 286 -9.10 -4.48 -2.21
N GLY A 287 -8.43 -3.35 -1.96
CA GLY A 287 -8.66 -2.09 -2.68
C GLY A 287 -8.23 -2.13 -4.15
N GLU A 288 -7.25 -2.96 -4.51
CA GLU A 288 -6.85 -3.18 -5.91
C GLU A 288 -7.83 -4.09 -6.66
N GLN A 289 -8.39 -5.12 -6.01
CA GLN A 289 -9.39 -5.99 -6.67
C GLN A 289 -10.75 -5.33 -6.89
N VAL A 290 -11.17 -4.38 -6.06
CA VAL A 290 -12.47 -3.69 -6.22
C VAL A 290 -12.46 -2.67 -7.37
N ARG A 291 -11.29 -2.21 -7.84
CA ARG A 291 -11.19 -1.31 -9.00
C ARG A 291 -11.30 -1.99 -10.36
N GLU A 292 -11.25 -3.32 -10.41
CA GLU A 292 -11.30 -4.08 -11.66
C GLU A 292 -12.71 -4.58 -12.03
N TYR A 293 -13.71 -4.34 -11.17
CA TYR A 293 -15.11 -4.70 -11.39
C TYR A 293 -16.05 -3.54 -11.01
N GLN A 294 -16.03 -2.45 -11.78
CA GLN A 294 -17.21 -1.59 -11.91
C GLN A 294 -17.57 -1.44 -13.39
N PRO A 295 -18.74 -1.95 -13.82
CA PRO A 295 -19.24 -1.79 -15.19
C PRO A 295 -19.69 -0.36 -15.48
#